data_AF-A0A2N2NFU5-F1
#
_entry.id   AF-A0A2N2NFU5-F1
#
_cell.length_a   1.000
_cell.length_b   1.000
_cell.length_c   1.000
_cell.angle_alpha   90.00
_cell.angle_beta   90.00
_cell.angle_gamma   90.00
#
_symmetry.space_group_name_H-M   'P 1'
#
loop_
_entity.id
_entity.type
_entity.pdbx_description
1 polymer ?
#
loop_
_entity_poly.entity_id
_entity_poly.type
_entity_poly.pdbx_seq_one_letter_code
_entity_poly.pdbx_strand_id
1 'polypeptide(L)'
;MKKINITRREFLQVAGISATVLIGYPFIKQTINLFPQIKFRERIFRGTFDGIIKSSMDDGQSWENMMNFGSHIQVVDFKTNHDKLIAKLKLGHHDFLVESLDGRIWKTI
;
A
#
# COMPACT_ATOMS: atom_id res chain seq x y z
N MET A 1 -41.49 9.95 -23.25
CA MET A 1 -41.32 9.38 -21.89
C MET A 1 -41.41 7.87 -21.98
N LYS A 2 -40.32 7.15 -21.71
CA LYS A 2 -40.28 5.68 -21.86
C LYS A 2 -40.53 5.03 -20.50
N LYS A 3 -41.62 4.26 -20.38
CA LYS A 3 -41.95 3.52 -19.16
C LYS A 3 -41.08 2.26 -19.06
N ILE A 4 -40.39 2.12 -17.94
CA ILE A 4 -39.55 0.97 -17.62
C ILE A 4 -40.45 -0.10 -16.98
N ASN A 5 -40.51 -1.29 -17.57
CA ASN A 5 -41.20 -2.46 -17.01
C ASN A 5 -40.19 -3.29 -16.22
N ILE A 6 -40.25 -3.17 -14.90
CA ILE A 6 -39.40 -3.90 -13.95
C ILE A 6 -40.08 -5.23 -13.63
N THR A 7 -39.35 -6.34 -13.69
CA THR A 7 -39.91 -7.66 -13.35
C THR A 7 -39.97 -7.85 -11.83
N ARG A 8 -40.96 -8.61 -11.34
CA ARG A 8 -41.24 -8.78 -9.89
C ARG A 8 -40.04 -9.27 -9.08
N ARG A 9 -39.12 -10.02 -9.70
CA ARG A 9 -37.90 -10.54 -9.05
C ARG A 9 -36.84 -9.45 -8.83
N GLU A 10 -36.75 -8.47 -9.73
CA GLU A 10 -35.83 -7.34 -9.62
C GLU A 10 -36.30 -6.32 -8.58
N PHE A 11 -37.61 -6.14 -8.45
CA PHE A 11 -38.19 -5.25 -7.44
C PHE A 11 -37.86 -5.69 -6.00
N LEU A 12 -37.82 -7.00 -5.71
CA LEU A 12 -37.53 -7.51 -4.36
C LEU A 12 -36.07 -7.32 -3.94
N GLN A 13 -35.13 -7.30 -4.87
CA GLN A 13 -33.72 -6.99 -4.57
C GLN A 13 -33.52 -5.49 -4.28
N VAL A 14 -34.33 -4.64 -4.91
CA VAL A 14 -34.23 -3.19 -4.79
C VAL A 14 -35.03 -2.66 -3.59
N ALA A 15 -36.16 -3.28 -3.22
CA ALA A 15 -37.00 -2.81 -2.11
C ALA A 15 -36.35 -2.93 -0.70
N GLY A 16 -35.24 -3.66 -0.57
CA GLY A 16 -34.43 -3.68 0.66
C GLY A 16 -33.42 -2.53 0.76
N ILE A 17 -33.23 -1.76 -0.31
CA ILE A 17 -32.23 -0.69 -0.40
C ILE A 17 -32.96 0.56 -0.88
N SER A 18 -33.30 1.45 0.05
CA SER A 18 -33.84 2.77 -0.24
C SER A 18 -32.98 3.47 -1.30
N ALA A 19 -33.63 3.91 -2.37
CA ALA A 19 -33.05 4.20 -3.67
C ALA A 19 -32.19 5.47 -3.73
N THR A 20 -30.97 5.33 -4.26
CA THR A 20 -30.48 6.16 -5.37
C THR A 20 -29.32 5.44 -6.06
N VAL A 21 -29.56 4.94 -7.27
CA VAL A 21 -28.55 4.26 -8.09
C VAL A 21 -27.71 5.31 -8.78
N LEU A 22 -26.41 5.38 -8.46
CA LEU A 22 -25.41 5.97 -9.33
C LEU A 22 -24.74 4.87 -10.16
N ILE A 23 -25.16 4.85 -11.41
CA ILE A 23 -24.52 4.34 -12.63
C ILE A 23 -22.99 4.20 -12.49
N GLY A 24 -22.49 2.96 -12.59
CA GLY A 24 -21.33 2.60 -13.39
C GLY A 24 -20.02 3.38 -13.23
N TYR A 25 -19.56 3.64 -12.00
CA TYR A 25 -18.15 3.91 -11.77
C TYR A 25 -17.49 2.65 -11.21
N PRO A 26 -16.37 2.16 -11.78
CA PRO A 26 -15.55 1.21 -11.05
C PRO A 26 -15.19 1.91 -9.74
N PHE A 27 -15.65 1.36 -8.62
CA PHE A 27 -15.25 1.82 -7.30
C PHE A 27 -13.73 1.70 -7.29
N ILE A 28 -13.03 2.82 -7.49
CA ILE A 28 -11.61 2.90 -7.24
C ILE A 28 -11.51 2.64 -5.74
N LYS A 29 -11.16 1.40 -5.36
CA LYS A 29 -10.60 1.13 -4.03
C LYS A 29 -9.27 1.86 -3.99
N GLN A 30 -9.31 3.17 -3.79
CA GLN A 30 -8.13 3.95 -3.46
C GLN A 30 -7.85 3.62 -2.00
N THR A 31 -7.23 2.47 -1.76
CA THR A 31 -6.62 2.16 -0.48
C THR A 31 -5.59 3.25 -0.24
N ILE A 32 -5.87 4.15 0.69
CA ILE A 32 -4.92 5.12 1.18
C ILE A 32 -3.79 4.31 1.80
N ASN A 33 -2.74 4.04 1.04
CA ASN A 33 -1.60 3.27 1.52
C ASN A 33 -0.82 4.22 2.43
N LEU A 34 -1.18 4.23 3.72
CA LEU A 34 -0.63 5.15 4.74
C LEU A 34 0.87 4.98 4.97
N PHE A 35 1.47 3.96 4.35
CA PHE A 35 2.85 3.56 4.54
C PHE A 35 3.50 3.38 3.17
N PRO A 36 4.74 3.84 2.98
CA PRO A 36 5.43 3.66 1.72
C PRO A 36 5.64 2.16 1.45
N GLN A 37 5.37 1.75 0.22
CA GLN A 37 5.50 0.37 -0.23
C GLN A 37 6.09 0.31 -1.63
N ILE A 38 6.87 -0.74 -1.89
CA ILE A 38 7.43 -1.00 -3.22
C ILE A 38 7.57 -2.50 -3.47
N LYS A 39 7.35 -2.92 -4.71
CA LYS A 39 7.73 -4.27 -5.14
C LYS A 39 9.19 -4.25 -5.56
N PHE A 40 10.00 -5.13 -4.99
CA PHE A 40 11.39 -5.31 -5.36
C PHE A 40 11.68 -6.81 -5.43
N ARG A 41 12.01 -7.29 -6.63
CA ARG A 41 12.08 -8.72 -6.96
C ARG A 41 10.74 -9.42 -6.65
N GLU A 42 10.79 -10.60 -6.03
CA GLU A 42 9.63 -11.41 -5.63
C GLU A 42 9.04 -11.02 -4.27
N ARG A 43 9.34 -9.81 -3.77
CA ARG A 43 8.88 -9.34 -2.46
C ARG A 43 8.26 -7.96 -2.55
N ILE A 44 7.32 -7.70 -1.64
CA ILE A 44 6.83 -6.35 -1.35
C ILE A 44 7.53 -5.86 -0.09
N PHE A 45 8.09 -4.66 -0.15
CA PHE A 45 8.65 -3.99 1.01
C PHE A 45 7.68 -2.91 1.49
N ARG A 46 7.58 -2.75 2.81
CA ARG A 46 6.79 -1.72 3.47
C ARG A 46 7.60 -1.07 4.56
N GLY A 47 7.56 0.24 4.58
CA GLY A 47 8.19 1.08 5.58
C GLY A 47 7.18 1.53 6.61
N THR A 48 7.61 1.74 7.84
CA THR A 48 6.75 2.22 8.91
C THR A 48 7.27 3.51 9.53
N PHE A 49 6.39 4.24 10.22
CA PHE A 49 6.76 5.46 10.95
C PHE A 49 7.60 5.18 12.21
N ASP A 50 7.62 3.93 12.71
CA ASP A 50 8.48 3.48 13.82
C ASP A 50 9.80 2.87 13.34
N GLY A 51 10.17 3.10 12.08
CA GLY A 51 11.52 2.81 11.58
C GLY A 51 11.74 1.36 11.20
N ILE A 52 10.66 0.62 10.95
CA ILE A 52 10.72 -0.79 10.57
C ILE A 52 10.52 -0.92 9.06
N ILE A 53 11.42 -1.65 8.41
CA ILE A 53 11.19 -2.17 7.06
C ILE A 53 10.72 -3.61 7.20
N LYS A 54 9.57 -3.91 6.60
CA LYS A 54 8.98 -5.24 6.54
C LYS A 54 8.97 -5.73 5.10
N SER A 55 9.04 -7.04 4.91
CA SER A 55 8.83 -7.67 3.60
C SER A 55 7.69 -8.68 3.63
N SER A 56 7.03 -8.86 2.50
CA SER A 56 6.00 -9.87 2.27
C SER A 56 6.29 -10.65 0.99
N MET A 57 5.95 -11.94 1.00
CA MET A 57 6.03 -12.85 -0.16
C MET A 57 4.64 -13.30 -0.63
N ASP A 58 3.58 -12.90 0.05
CA ASP A 58 2.21 -13.37 -0.13
C ASP A 58 1.23 -12.20 -0.38
N ASP A 59 1.68 -11.23 -1.17
CA ASP A 59 0.93 -10.03 -1.55
C ASP A 59 0.42 -9.20 -0.35
N GLY A 60 1.20 -9.17 0.73
CA GLY A 60 0.93 -8.38 1.93
C GLY A 60 0.00 -9.06 2.93
N GLN A 61 -0.29 -10.36 2.78
CA GLN A 61 -1.07 -11.14 3.76
C GLN A 61 -0.27 -11.36 5.06
N SER A 62 1.03 -11.63 4.95
CA SER A 62 1.95 -11.72 6.08
C SER A 62 3.20 -10.85 5.86
N TRP A 63 3.82 -10.43 6.96
CA TRP A 63 4.95 -9.49 6.95
C TRP A 63 6.06 -9.95 7.90
N GLU A 64 7.28 -10.05 7.38
CA GLU A 64 8.50 -10.36 8.13
C GLU A 64 9.31 -9.07 8.34
N ASN A 65 9.80 -8.83 9.56
CA ASN A 65 10.66 -7.68 9.84
C ASN A 65 12.04 -7.89 9.22
N MET A 66 12.46 -6.99 8.33
CA MET A 66 13.77 -7.03 7.66
C MET A 66 14.80 -6.20 8.40
N MET A 67 14.41 -4.99 8.83
CA MET A 67 15.29 -4.03 9.46
C MET A 67 14.51 -3.16 10.45
N ASN A 68 15.16 -2.80 11.56
CA ASN A 68 14.62 -1.87 12.54
C ASN A 68 15.66 -0.78 12.81
N PHE A 69 15.37 0.44 12.39
CA PHE A 69 16.21 1.62 12.65
C PHE A 69 15.92 2.28 14.00
N GLY A 70 14.83 1.87 14.67
CA GLY A 70 14.37 2.43 15.93
C GLY A 70 13.21 3.41 15.74
N SER A 71 12.38 3.53 16.78
CA SER A 71 11.10 4.26 16.76
C SER A 71 11.18 5.78 16.51
N HIS A 72 12.39 6.34 16.53
CA HIS A 72 12.66 7.77 16.26
C HIS A 72 12.90 8.05 14.77
N ILE A 73 13.09 7.00 13.97
CA ILE A 73 13.34 7.08 12.53
C ILE A 73 12.08 6.65 11.79
N GLN A 74 11.67 7.40 10.77
CA GLN A 74 10.55 7.08 9.91
C GLN A 74 11.06 6.58 8.57
N VAL A 75 10.49 5.50 8.04
CA VAL A 75 10.65 5.14 6.63
C VAL A 75 9.61 5.91 5.83
N VAL A 76 10.07 6.85 5.01
CA VAL A 76 9.20 7.84 4.35
C VAL A 76 8.90 7.47 2.90
N ASP A 77 9.87 6.86 2.21
CA ASP A 77 9.73 6.53 0.80
C ASP A 77 10.64 5.38 0.39
N PHE A 78 10.33 4.74 -0.73
CA PHE A 78 11.19 3.78 -1.39
C PHE A 78 11.35 4.10 -2.88
N LYS A 79 12.51 3.77 -3.41
CA LYS A 79 12.77 3.78 -4.85
C LYS A 79 13.67 2.61 -5.21
N THR A 80 13.62 2.21 -6.47
CA THR A 80 14.56 1.26 -7.04
C THR A 80 15.53 1.97 -7.96
N ASN A 81 16.79 1.55 -7.94
CA ASN A 81 17.81 2.02 -8.86
C ASN A 81 18.65 0.83 -9.32
N HIS A 82 18.50 0.43 -10.58
CA HIS A 82 19.04 -0.84 -11.10
C HIS A 82 18.64 -2.02 -10.18
N ASP A 83 19.61 -2.74 -9.63
CA ASP A 83 19.41 -3.87 -8.71
C ASP A 83 19.45 -3.48 -7.23
N LYS A 84 19.29 -2.20 -6.93
CA LYS A 84 19.28 -1.67 -5.57
C LYS A 84 17.89 -1.21 -5.17
N LEU A 85 17.52 -1.57 -3.94
CA LEU A 85 16.41 -0.98 -3.22
C LEU A 85 16.94 0.15 -2.35
N ILE A 86 16.39 1.35 -2.50
CA ILE A 86 16.77 2.52 -1.71
C ILE A 86 15.55 2.95 -0.88
N ALA A 87 15.76 3.12 0.42
CA ALA A 87 14.76 3.68 1.32
C ALA A 87 15.18 5.08 1.76
N LYS A 88 14.23 6.01 1.77
CA LYS A 88 14.40 7.32 2.37
C LYS A 88 13.93 7.27 3.80
N LEU A 89 14.83 7.61 4.72
CA LEU A 89 14.59 7.65 6.14
C LEU A 89 14.57 9.09 6.63
N LYS A 90 13.83 9.34 7.71
CA LYS A 90 13.72 10.66 8.33
C LYS A 90 13.87 10.55 9.85
N LEU A 91 14.76 11.37 10.40
CA LEU A 91 14.97 11.57 11.83
C LEU A 91 14.79 13.05 12.17
N GLY A 92 13.64 13.42 12.74
CA GLY A 92 13.30 14.81 13.00
C GLY A 92 13.27 15.65 11.72
N HIS A 93 14.24 16.55 11.56
CA HIS A 93 14.40 17.40 10.37
C HIS A 93 15.46 16.88 9.38
N HIS A 94 16.08 15.74 9.67
CA HIS A 94 17.14 15.17 8.84
C HIS A 94 16.60 14.01 8.01
N ASP A 95 16.87 14.04 6.72
CA ASP A 95 16.62 12.94 5.80
C ASP A 95 17.95 12.23 5.48
N PHE A 96 17.91 10.91 5.35
CA PHE A 96 19.06 10.11 4.91
C PHE A 96 18.60 8.95 4.05
N LEU A 97 19.50 8.46 3.20
CA LEU A 97 19.22 7.35 2.31
C LEU A 97 19.97 6.11 2.79
N VAL A 98 19.29 4.98 2.68
CA VAL A 98 19.90 3.66 2.84
C VAL A 98 19.63 2.84 1.60
N GLU A 99 20.60 2.06 1.18
CA GLU A 99 20.47 1.13 0.06
C GLU A 99 20.65 -0.31 0.50
N SER A 100 20.04 -1.22 -0.26
CA SER A 100 20.16 -2.66 -0.11
C SER A 100 20.16 -3.34 -1.47
N LEU A 101 20.98 -4.38 -1.61
CA LEU A 101 21.01 -5.23 -2.81
C LEU A 101 20.00 -6.39 -2.74
N ASP A 102 19.51 -6.71 -1.54
CA ASP A 102 18.68 -7.89 -1.29
C ASP A 102 17.46 -7.62 -0.40
N GLY A 103 17.35 -6.38 0.10
CA GLY A 103 16.33 -5.95 1.06
C GLY A 103 16.57 -6.41 2.50
N ARG A 104 17.68 -7.13 2.77
CA ARG A 104 18.02 -7.68 4.09
C ARG A 104 19.17 -6.90 4.74
N ILE A 105 20.20 -6.56 3.97
CA ILE A 105 21.35 -5.79 4.47
C ILE A 105 21.25 -4.36 3.95
N TRP A 106 21.28 -3.39 4.86
CA TRP A 106 21.10 -1.97 4.55
C TRP A 106 22.36 -1.18 4.89
N LYS A 107 22.73 -0.25 4.01
CA LYS A 107 23.89 0.63 4.18
C LYS A 107 23.52 2.07 3.86
N THR A 108 24.01 3.02 4.66
CA THR A 108 23.84 4.45 4.39
C THR A 108 24.68 4.88 3.18
N ILE A 109 24.15 5.80 2.39
CA ILE A 109 24.81 6.38 1.20
C ILE A 109 24.82 7.91 1.23
#